data_AF-A0A529QS16-F1
#
_entry.id   AF-A0A529QS16-F1
#
_cell.length_a   1.000
_cell.length_b   1.000
_cell.length_c   1.000
_cell.angle_alpha   90.00
_cell.angle_beta   90.00
_cell.angle_gamma   90.00
#
_symmetry.space_group_name_H-M   'P 1'
#
loop_
_entity.id
_entity.type
_entity.pdbx_description
1 polymer ?
#
loop_
_entity_poly.entity_id
_entity_poly.type
_entity_poly.pdbx_seq_one_letter_code
_entity_poly.pdbx_strand_id
1 'polypeptide(L)' 'EKDGVKVGGTSIMGLMMLAASPGYSIRVIASGPEAVPAMDALEQLVASRFGEEI' A
#
# COMPACT_ATOMS: atom_id res chain seq x y z
N GLU A 1 -4.80 1.39 5.52
CA GLU A 1 -6.07 1.36 6.29
C GLU A 1 -7.20 0.95 5.36
N LYS A 2 -8.03 0.02 5.81
CA LYS A 2 -9.23 -0.46 5.10
C LYS A 2 -10.31 -0.71 6.15
N ASP A 3 -11.50 -0.16 5.98
CA ASP A 3 -12.66 -0.39 6.87
C ASP A 3 -12.34 -0.18 8.37
N GLY A 4 -11.51 0.82 8.69
CA GLY A 4 -11.06 1.11 10.06
C GLY A 4 -9.90 0.24 10.57
N VAL A 5 -9.51 -0.82 9.85
CA VAL A 5 -8.36 -1.66 10.17
C VAL A 5 -7.07 -1.01 9.66
N LYS A 6 -6.11 -0.78 10.58
CA LYS A 6 -4.80 -0.21 10.30
C LYS A 6 -3.71 -1.24 10.59
N VAL A 7 -2.74 -1.35 9.69
CA VAL A 7 -1.60 -2.27 9.80
C VAL A 7 -0.34 -1.53 9.37
N GLY A 8 0.82 -2.01 9.83
CA GLY A 8 2.11 -1.47 9.40
C GLY A 8 2.43 -1.85 7.95
N GLY A 9 2.75 -0.85 7.12
CA GLY A 9 3.09 -1.05 5.71
C GLY A 9 4.38 -1.83 5.45
N THR A 10 5.21 -2.04 6.48
CA THR A 10 6.46 -2.81 6.42
C THR A 10 6.31 -4.24 6.94
N SER A 11 5.12 -4.61 7.44
CA SER A 11 4.84 -5.96 7.93
C SER A 11 4.08 -6.75 6.88
N ILE A 12 4.74 -7.75 6.28
CA ILE A 12 4.11 -8.63 5.30
C ILE A 12 2.86 -9.31 5.87
N MET A 13 2.92 -9.77 7.13
CA MET A 13 1.79 -10.41 7.80
C MET A 13 0.62 -9.44 7.96
N GLY A 14 0.89 -8.19 8.36
CA GLY A 14 -0.14 -7.16 8.51
C GLY A 14 -0.82 -6.82 7.17
N LEU A 15 -0.04 -6.71 6.10
CA LEU A 15 -0.57 -6.46 4.76
C LEU A 15 -1.46 -7.61 4.26
N MET A 16 -1.04 -8.87 4.51
CA MET A 16 -1.87 -10.03 4.16
C MET A 16 -3.19 -10.07 4.94
N MET A 17 -3.20 -9.66 6.21
CA MET A 17 -4.41 -9.59 7.03
C MET A 17 -5.38 -8.48 6.60
N LEU A 18 -4.87 -7.39 6.00
CA LEU A 18 -5.73 -6.33 5.44
C LEU A 18 -6.57 -6.85 4.26
N ALA A 19 -6.16 -7.96 3.64
CA ALA A 19 -6.90 -8.70 2.62
C ALA A 19 -7.51 -7.80 1.53
N ALA A 20 -6.69 -6.94 0.94
CA ALA A 20 -7.08 -6.14 -0.21
C ALA A 20 -7.02 -7.00 -1.48
N SER A 21 -8.13 -7.60 -1.86
CA SER A 21 -8.27 -8.19 -3.20
C SER A 21 -8.51 -7.08 -4.25
N PRO A 22 -8.38 -7.39 -5.56
CA PRO A 22 -8.70 -6.43 -6.61
C PRO A 22 -10.11 -5.85 -6.45
N GLY A 23 -10.24 -4.54 -6.67
CA GLY A 23 -11.51 -3.81 -6.53
C GLY A 23 -11.71 -3.12 -5.17
N TYR A 24 -10.84 -3.36 -4.18
CA TYR A 24 -10.85 -2.60 -2.93
C TYR A 24 -9.96 -1.36 -2.98
N SER A 25 -10.38 -0.31 -2.26
CA SER A 25 -9.54 0.88 -2.02
C SER A 25 -8.93 0.81 -0.62
N ILE A 26 -7.67 1.23 -0.51
CA ILE A 26 -6.97 1.36 0.77
C ILE A 26 -6.42 2.77 0.91
N ARG A 27 -6.32 3.25 2.17
CA ARG A 27 -5.62 4.50 2.49
C ARG A 27 -4.21 4.20 2.99
N VAL A 28 -3.20 4.74 2.31
CA VAL A 28 -1.79 4.67 2.73
C VAL A 28 -1.43 5.97 3.45
N ILE A 29 -0.67 5.88 4.55
CA ILE A 29 -0.23 7.02 5.34
C ILE A 29 1.25 6.80 5.65
N ALA A 30 2.08 7.79 5.35
CA ALA A 30 3.51 7.79 5.67
C ALA A 30 3.87 9.06 6.44
N SER A 31 4.86 8.97 7.32
CA SER A 31 5.39 10.10 8.09
C SER A 31 6.90 9.96 8.26
N GLY A 32 7.57 11.08 8.48
CA GLY A 32 9.02 11.16 8.57
C GLY A 32 9.69 11.71 7.31
N PRO A 33 11.04 11.77 7.29
CA PRO A 33 11.80 12.43 6.23
C PRO A 33 11.57 11.81 4.83
N GLU A 34 11.30 10.51 4.79
CA GLU A 34 11.11 9.74 3.55
C GLU A 34 9.64 9.59 3.15
N ALA A 35 8.71 10.28 3.81
CA ALA A 35 7.28 10.09 3.56
C ALA A 35 6.88 10.40 2.11
N VAL A 36 7.41 11.47 1.53
CA VAL A 36 7.16 11.87 0.14
C VAL A 36 7.77 10.87 -0.86
N PRO A 37 9.10 10.59 -0.84
CA PRO A 37 9.68 9.66 -1.80
C PRO A 37 9.12 8.23 -1.66
N ALA A 38 8.75 7.80 -0.46
CA ALA A 38 8.09 6.51 -0.27
C ALA A 38 6.69 6.49 -0.90
N MET A 39 5.92 7.58 -0.79
CA MET A 39 4.60 7.66 -1.42
C MET A 39 4.70 7.66 -2.95
N ASP A 40 5.64 8.42 -3.52
CA ASP A 40 5.87 8.48 -4.96
C ASP A 40 6.25 7.10 -5.52
N ALA A 41 7.13 6.37 -4.83
CA ALA A 41 7.52 5.02 -5.21
C ALA A 41 6.34 4.03 -5.14
N LEU A 42 5.52 4.12 -4.09
CA LEU A 42 4.32 3.28 -3.95
C LEU A 42 3.29 3.58 -5.04
N GLU A 43 3.08 4.85 -5.40
CA GLU A 43 2.20 5.24 -6.49
C GLU A 43 2.65 4.66 -7.83
N GLN A 44 3.95 4.80 -8.16
CA GLN A 44 4.52 4.24 -9.39
C GLN A 44 4.40 2.71 -9.44
N LEU A 45 4.64 2.03 -8.31
CA LEU A 45 4.52 0.57 -8.22
C LEU A 45 3.08 0.10 -8.46
N VAL A 46 2.10 0.77 -7.87
CA VAL A 46 0.68 0.44 -8.05
C VAL A 46 0.21 0.79 -9.46
N ALA A 47 0.62 1.94 -10.00
CA ALA A 47 0.28 2.36 -11.36
C ALA A 47 0.84 1.40 -12.43
N SER A 48 2.01 0.82 -12.17
CA SER A 48 2.63 -0.22 -13.01
C SER A 48 2.09 -1.63 -12.73
N ARG A 49 1.02 -1.76 -11.94
CA ARG A 49 0.40 -3.05 -11.55
C ARG A 49 1.42 -4.06 -11.03
N PHE A 50 2.34 -3.61 -10.20
CA PHE A 50 3.40 -4.46 -9.63
C PHE A 50 4.28 -5.17 -10.70
N GLY A 51 4.29 -4.66 -11.93
CA GLY A 51 5.05 -5.24 -13.05
C GLY A 51 4.41 -6.48 -13.69
N GLU A 52 3.13 -6.75 -13.44
CA GLU A 52 2.38 -7.83 -14.09
C GLU A 52 2.10 -7.50 -15.57
N GLU A 53 2.32 -8.46 -16.48
CA GLU A 53 1.89 -8.37 -17.89
C GLU A 53 0.35 -8.48 -17.97
N ILE A 54 -0.28 -7.67 -18.82
CA ILE A 54 -1.75 -7.57 -18.98
C ILE A 54 -2.33 -8.78 -19.70
#